data_AF-K9XKK3-F1
#
_entry.id   AF-K9XKK3-F1
#
_cell.length_a   1.000
_cell.length_b   1.000
_cell.length_c   1.000
_cell.angle_alpha   90.00
_cell.angle_beta   90.00
_cell.angle_gamma   90.00
#
_symmetry.space_group_name_H-M   'P 1'
#
loop_
_entity.id
_entity.type
_entity.pdbx_description
1 polymer ?
#
loop_
_entity_poly.entity_id
_entity_poly.type
_entity_poly.pdbx_seq_one_letter_code
_entity_poly.pdbx_strand_id
1 'polypeptide(L)'
;MNRSHQLAEDKLPVAREEHSHSHDTSNVGDRFGDSSTHPHVHSEESLRSIVNRLSRIEGHIRGVKTMVQESRPCPEVLVQIAAVRGALDRVARMILDAHLSECITRAAQEGNIEVEMAELKAALDRFLP
;
A
#
# COMPACT_ATOMS: atom_id res chain seq x y z
N MET A 1 -22.77 -64.17 12.96
CA MET A 1 -21.49 -64.77 13.40
C MET A 1 -20.48 -63.65 13.62
N ASN A 2 -20.05 -63.48 14.88
CA ASN A 2 -18.73 -63.03 15.37
C ASN A 2 -17.93 -61.98 14.57
N ARG A 3 -17.27 -60.99 15.19
CA ARG A 3 -16.84 -60.82 16.59
C ARG A 3 -16.32 -59.39 16.76
N SER A 4 -16.57 -58.87 17.95
CA SER A 4 -15.96 -57.72 18.60
C SER A 4 -14.44 -57.65 18.46
N HIS A 5 -13.86 -56.44 18.40
CA HIS A 5 -12.70 -56.09 19.22
C HIS A 5 -12.58 -54.55 19.39
N GLN A 6 -12.65 -54.17 20.67
CA GLN A 6 -12.35 -52.93 21.40
C GLN A 6 -10.88 -52.46 21.13
N LEU A 7 -10.44 -51.19 21.13
CA LEU A 7 -10.26 -50.18 22.21
C LEU A 7 -9.71 -48.89 21.52
N ALA A 8 -10.31 -47.71 21.73
CA ALA A 8 -9.86 -46.63 22.64
C ALA A 8 -8.39 -46.19 22.47
N GLU A 9 -8.12 -44.97 21.97
CA GLU A 9 -7.12 -44.04 22.53
C GLU A 9 -7.47 -42.57 22.24
N ASP A 10 -7.23 -41.79 23.28
CA ASP A 10 -7.48 -40.38 23.57
C ASP A 10 -6.55 -39.42 22.79
N LYS A 11 -7.04 -38.22 22.41
CA LYS A 11 -6.21 -37.02 22.17
C LYS A 11 -7.06 -35.74 22.06
N LEU A 12 -6.74 -34.83 22.97
CA LEU A 12 -7.19 -33.45 23.25
C LEU A 12 -7.46 -32.51 22.05
N PRO A 13 -8.21 -31.40 22.26
CA PRO A 13 -8.55 -30.43 21.24
C PRO A 13 -7.36 -29.50 20.95
N VAL A 14 -7.06 -29.30 19.65
CA VAL A 14 -6.10 -28.28 19.21
C VAL A 14 -6.77 -26.92 19.31
N ALA A 15 -6.39 -26.15 20.33
CA ALA A 15 -6.65 -24.73 20.44
C ALA A 15 -5.94 -24.00 19.29
N ARG A 16 -6.64 -23.04 18.67
CA ARG A 16 -6.09 -22.14 17.67
C ARG A 16 -5.11 -21.18 18.34
N GLU A 17 -3.83 -21.28 18.00
CA GLU A 17 -2.82 -20.28 18.35
C GLU A 17 -2.98 -19.06 17.44
N GLU A 18 -3.39 -17.94 18.02
CA GLU A 18 -3.27 -16.62 17.39
C GLU A 18 -1.80 -16.20 17.43
N HIS A 19 -1.13 -16.20 16.27
CA HIS A 19 0.22 -15.67 16.16
C HIS A 19 0.20 -14.14 16.15
N SER A 20 0.39 -13.54 17.33
CA SER A 20 0.77 -12.13 17.49
C SER A 20 2.28 -11.99 17.29
N HIS A 21 2.72 -11.48 16.13
CA HIS A 21 4.10 -11.05 15.94
C HIS A 21 4.30 -9.65 16.51
N SER A 22 4.93 -9.58 17.69
CA SER A 22 5.44 -8.34 18.27
C SER A 22 6.80 -7.99 17.66
N HIS A 23 6.87 -6.92 16.86
CA HIS A 23 8.15 -6.31 16.47
C HIS A 23 8.45 -5.11 17.37
N ASP A 24 9.45 -5.31 18.22
CA ASP A 24 10.11 -4.28 19.03
C ASP A 24 10.95 -3.39 18.10
N THR A 25 10.65 -2.09 18.05
CA THR A 25 11.52 -1.10 17.42
C THR A 25 11.72 0.06 18.39
N SER A 26 12.75 -0.08 19.21
CA SER A 26 13.24 0.99 20.07
C SER A 26 14.08 1.99 19.25
N ASN A 27 13.67 3.26 19.35
CA ASN A 27 14.48 4.48 19.25
C ASN A 27 14.89 5.01 17.85
N VAL A 28 14.11 5.95 17.33
CA VAL A 28 14.62 7.22 16.79
C VAL A 28 13.66 8.34 17.21
N GLY A 29 14.13 9.25 18.05
CA GLY A 29 13.43 10.50 18.30
C GLY A 29 13.67 11.48 17.16
N ASP A 30 12.61 11.99 16.55
CA ASP A 30 12.55 13.40 16.15
C ASP A 30 11.10 13.85 15.92
N ARG A 31 10.88 15.13 16.18
CA ARG A 31 9.60 15.82 16.36
C ARG A 31 8.83 16.02 15.07
N PHE A 32 7.78 15.23 14.82
CA PHE A 32 6.67 15.65 13.95
C PHE A 32 5.34 15.17 14.54
N GLY A 33 4.38 16.09 14.61
CA GLY A 33 3.09 15.88 15.24
C GLY A 33 2.35 14.66 14.70
N ASP A 34 1.69 13.99 15.63
CA ASP A 34 0.80 12.84 15.48
C ASP A 34 -0.29 13.12 14.43
N SER A 35 0.02 12.80 13.17
CA SER A 35 -0.97 12.56 12.14
C SER A 35 -1.22 11.07 12.19
N SER A 36 -2.40 10.65 12.66
CA SER A 36 -2.82 9.26 12.66
C SER A 36 -2.62 8.68 11.25
N THR A 37 -1.52 7.97 11.07
CA THR A 37 -1.12 7.43 9.76
C THR A 37 -1.80 6.08 9.67
N HIS A 38 -3.09 6.09 9.31
CA HIS A 38 -3.85 4.86 9.18
C HIS A 38 -3.28 3.99 8.04
N PRO A 39 -3.27 2.65 8.19
CA PRO A 39 -2.83 1.76 7.14
C PRO A 39 -3.74 1.94 5.92
N HIS A 40 -3.14 2.25 4.76
CA HIS A 40 -3.88 2.42 3.51
C HIS A 40 -4.48 1.08 3.08
N VAL A 41 -5.81 0.96 3.10
CA VAL A 41 -6.50 -0.29 2.74
C VAL A 41 -6.92 -0.25 1.28
N HIS A 42 -6.27 -1.08 0.47
CA HIS A 42 -6.70 -1.32 -0.91
C HIS A 42 -7.51 -2.61 -0.99
N SER A 43 -8.57 -2.62 -1.81
CA SER A 43 -9.14 -3.89 -2.28
C SER A 43 -8.04 -4.72 -2.97
N GLU A 44 -8.14 -6.04 -2.92
CA GLU A 44 -7.14 -6.91 -3.56
C GLU A 44 -6.94 -6.59 -5.05
N GLU A 45 -8.01 -6.22 -5.75
CA GLU A 45 -7.98 -5.78 -7.14
C GLU A 45 -7.20 -4.46 -7.31
N SER A 46 -7.49 -3.46 -6.48
CA SER A 46 -6.81 -2.16 -6.52
C SER A 46 -5.32 -2.31 -6.22
N LEU A 47 -4.97 -3.10 -5.20
CA LEU A 47 -3.60 -3.39 -4.83
C LEU A 47 -2.85 -4.02 -6.00
N ARG A 48 -3.43 -5.07 -6.61
CA ARG A 48 -2.82 -5.74 -7.77
C ARG A 48 -2.64 -4.79 -8.95
N SER A 49 -3.62 -3.92 -9.21
CA SER A 49 -3.55 -2.90 -10.27
C SER A 49 -2.42 -1.90 -10.05
N ILE A 50 -2.28 -1.38 -8.82
CA ILE A 50 -1.23 -0.44 -8.43
C ILE A 50 0.15 -1.09 -8.56
N VAL A 51 0.33 -2.29 -8.00
CA VAL A 51 1.60 -3.04 -8.09
C VAL A 51 1.99 -3.27 -9.54
N ASN A 52 1.06 -3.74 -10.38
CA ASN A 52 1.32 -3.97 -11.81
C ASN A 52 1.72 -2.69 -12.56
N ARG A 53 1.22 -1.51 -12.17
CA ARG A 53 1.61 -0.24 -12.78
C ARG A 53 2.97 0.21 -12.30
N LEU A 54 3.27 0.05 -11.01
CA LEU A 54 4.60 0.32 -10.45
C LEU A 54 5.67 -0.57 -11.11
N SER A 55 5.41 -1.86 -11.30
CA SER A 55 6.35 -2.75 -12.00
C SER A 55 6.64 -2.32 -13.45
N ARG A 56 5.63 -1.78 -14.16
CA ARG A 56 5.84 -1.22 -15.50
C ARG A 56 6.68 0.05 -15.47
N ILE A 57 6.42 0.93 -14.49
CA ILE A 57 7.19 2.17 -14.28
C ILE A 57 8.66 1.83 -13.98
N GLU A 58 8.91 0.82 -13.16
CA GLU A 58 10.25 0.32 -12.88
C GLU A 58 10.95 -0.13 -14.18
N GLY A 59 10.25 -0.88 -15.04
CA GLY A 59 10.75 -1.25 -16.36
C GLY A 59 11.11 -0.05 -17.24
N HIS A 60 10.27 0.98 -17.25
CA HIS A 60 10.56 2.22 -17.98
C HIS A 60 11.80 2.94 -17.44
N ILE A 61 11.96 3.02 -16.12
CA ILE A 61 13.15 3.63 -15.49
C ILE A 61 14.42 2.86 -15.86
N ARG A 62 14.37 1.52 -15.87
CA ARG A 62 15.48 0.70 -16.35
C ARG A 62 15.80 1.01 -17.82
N GLY A 63 14.78 1.19 -18.67
CA GLY A 63 14.95 1.60 -20.06
C GLY A 63 15.63 2.97 -20.19
N VAL A 64 15.18 3.98 -19.45
CA VAL A 64 15.80 5.31 -19.41
C VAL A 64 17.28 5.22 -19.01
N LYS A 65 17.60 4.42 -17.99
CA LYS A 65 19.00 4.17 -17.57
C LYS A 65 19.84 3.63 -18.73
N THR A 66 19.34 2.64 -19.48
CA THR A 66 20.01 2.09 -20.66
C THR A 66 20.23 3.15 -21.73
N MET A 67 19.22 3.98 -22.03
CA MET A 67 19.35 5.06 -23.03
C MET A 67 20.47 6.04 -22.69
N VAL A 68 20.64 6.36 -21.41
CA VAL A 68 21.73 7.23 -20.94
C VAL A 68 23.09 6.54 -21.10
N GLN A 69 23.19 5.25 -20.74
CA GLN A 69 24.43 4.47 -20.90
C GLN A 69 24.85 4.35 -22.37
N GLU A 70 23.88 4.29 -23.28
CA GLU A 70 24.08 4.24 -24.73
C GLU A 70 24.32 5.63 -25.36
N SER A 71 24.36 6.70 -24.56
CA SER A 71 24.53 8.08 -25.04
C SER A 71 23.50 8.50 -26.10
N ARG A 72 22.24 8.05 -25.94
CA ARG A 72 21.15 8.43 -26.85
C ARG A 72 20.85 9.94 -26.80
N PRO A 73 20.27 10.51 -27.89
CA PRO A 73 19.97 11.94 -27.94
C PRO A 73 19.10 12.41 -26.76
N CYS A 74 19.49 13.53 -26.15
CA CYS A 74 18.80 14.08 -24.99
C CYS A 74 17.27 14.25 -25.18
N PRO A 75 16.76 14.73 -26.34
CA PRO A 75 15.32 14.85 -26.54
C PRO A 75 14.57 13.52 -26.40
N GLU A 76 15.16 12.41 -26.84
CA GLU A 76 14.54 11.08 -26.72
C GLU A 76 14.47 10.62 -25.26
N VAL A 77 15.56 10.85 -24.50
CA VAL A 77 15.61 10.54 -23.06
C VAL A 77 14.56 11.36 -22.30
N LEU A 78 14.45 12.66 -22.61
CA LEU A 78 13.47 13.55 -21.98
C LEU A 78 12.02 13.13 -22.25
N VAL A 79 11.71 12.65 -23.46
CA VAL A 79 10.39 12.09 -23.78
C VAL A 79 10.07 10.87 -22.89
N GLN A 80 11.03 9.98 -22.69
CA GLN A 80 10.82 8.81 -21.81
C GLN A 80 10.67 9.20 -20.34
N ILE A 81 11.44 10.18 -19.86
CA ILE A 81 11.28 10.72 -18.50
C ILE A 81 9.87 11.33 -18.34
N ALA A 82 9.39 12.09 -19.31
CA ALA A 82 8.03 12.64 -19.28
C ALA A 82 6.95 11.53 -19.24
N ALA A 83 7.16 10.43 -19.98
CA ALA A 83 6.26 9.28 -19.93
C ALA A 83 6.26 8.59 -18.55
N VAL A 84 7.43 8.45 -17.91
CA VAL A 84 7.57 7.92 -16.54
C VAL A 84 6.84 8.82 -15.55
N ARG A 85 7.05 10.14 -15.61
CA ARG A 85 6.38 11.10 -14.75
C ARG A 85 4.86 11.01 -14.89
N GLY A 86 4.34 11.04 -16.11
CA GLY A 86 2.89 10.90 -16.33
C GLY A 86 2.33 9.55 -15.87
N ALA A 87 3.12 8.49 -15.88
CA ALA A 87 2.72 7.20 -15.32
C ALA A 87 2.69 7.22 -13.78
N LEU A 88 3.67 7.86 -13.14
CA LEU A 88 3.68 8.08 -11.69
C LEU A 88 2.50 8.94 -11.24
N ASP A 89 2.22 10.04 -11.94
CA ASP A 89 1.09 10.92 -11.64
C ASP A 89 -0.25 10.15 -11.65
N ARG A 90 -0.42 9.22 -12.60
CA ARG A 90 -1.61 8.35 -12.64
C ARG A 90 -1.67 7.39 -11.44
N VAL A 91 -0.55 6.81 -11.02
CA VAL A 91 -0.52 5.94 -9.84
C VAL A 91 -0.84 6.72 -8.58
N ALA A 92 -0.20 7.87 -8.43
CA ALA A 92 -0.38 8.75 -7.30
C ALA A 92 -1.87 9.19 -7.19
N ARG A 93 -2.51 9.52 -8.33
CA ARG A 93 -3.95 9.83 -8.38
C ARG A 93 -4.84 8.69 -7.91
N MET A 94 -4.59 7.45 -8.33
CA MET A 94 -5.39 6.30 -7.89
C MET A 94 -5.31 6.09 -6.37
N ILE A 95 -4.12 6.27 -5.79
CA ILE A 95 -3.91 6.13 -4.34
C ILE A 95 -4.66 7.24 -3.59
N LEU A 96 -4.61 8.47 -4.11
CA LEU A 96 -5.34 9.61 -3.55
C LEU A 96 -6.85 9.41 -3.63
N ASP A 97 -7.39 8.95 -4.78
CA ASP A 97 -8.82 8.69 -4.95
C ASP A 97 -9.33 7.62 -3.97
N ALA A 98 -8.52 6.57 -3.73
CA ALA A 98 -8.83 5.55 -2.73
C ALA A 98 -8.86 6.12 -1.31
N HIS A 99 -7.85 6.92 -0.96
CA HIS A 99 -7.76 7.57 0.36
C HIS A 99 -8.93 8.53 0.61
N LEU A 100 -9.27 9.36 -0.39
CA LEU A 100 -10.43 10.25 -0.37
C LEU A 100 -11.73 9.49 -0.08
N SER A 101 -11.94 8.37 -0.78
CA SER A 101 -13.15 7.57 -0.63
C SER A 101 -13.28 6.98 0.77
N GLU A 102 -12.16 6.53 1.35
CA GLU A 102 -12.11 5.97 2.70
C GLU A 102 -12.33 7.02 3.79
N CYS A 103 -11.64 8.17 3.73
CA CYS A 103 -11.83 9.27 4.69
C CYS A 103 -13.28 9.78 4.70
N ILE A 104 -13.90 9.94 3.52
CA ILE A 104 -15.31 10.36 3.43
C ILE A 104 -16.23 9.28 4.02
N THR A 105 -15.96 8.00 3.76
CA THR A 105 -16.77 6.89 4.28
C THR A 105 -16.67 6.81 5.81
N ARG A 106 -15.47 6.93 6.37
CA ARG A 106 -15.24 6.97 7.83
C ARG A 106 -15.90 8.17 8.47
N ALA A 107 -15.74 9.37 7.89
CA ALA A 107 -16.37 10.59 8.37
C ALA A 107 -17.90 10.44 8.47
N ALA A 108 -18.51 9.80 7.47
CA ALA A 108 -19.95 9.55 7.43
C ALA A 108 -20.42 8.49 8.45
N GLN A 109 -19.58 7.49 8.77
CA GLN A 109 -19.92 6.40 9.70
C GLN A 109 -19.67 6.76 11.16
N GLU A 110 -18.54 7.40 11.45
CA GLU A 110 -18.04 7.65 12.80
C GLU A 110 -18.37 9.06 13.30
N GLY A 111 -18.80 9.97 12.41
CA GLY A 111 -19.14 11.35 12.75
C GLY A 111 -17.94 12.27 13.00
N ASN A 112 -16.71 11.77 12.77
CA ASN A 112 -15.46 12.49 13.02
C ASN A 112 -15.01 13.36 11.83
N ILE A 113 -15.93 14.16 11.27
CA ILE A 113 -15.72 14.90 10.01
C ILE A 113 -14.49 15.81 10.08
N GLU A 114 -14.28 16.52 11.19
CA GLU A 114 -13.15 17.44 11.37
C GLU A 114 -11.79 16.74 11.29
N VAL A 115 -11.68 15.53 11.82
CA VAL A 115 -10.42 14.76 11.83
C VAL A 115 -10.12 14.25 10.42
N GLU A 116 -11.09 13.59 9.78
CA GLU A 116 -10.93 13.08 8.41
C GLU A 116 -10.64 14.19 7.40
N MET A 117 -11.25 15.36 7.58
CA MET A 117 -11.00 16.53 6.74
C MET A 117 -9.59 17.08 6.93
N ALA A 118 -9.04 17.04 8.15
CA ALA A 118 -7.67 17.46 8.41
C ALA A 118 -6.65 16.49 7.81
N GLU A 119 -6.88 15.17 7.93
CA GLU A 119 -6.06 14.14 7.29
C GLU A 119 -6.05 14.30 5.77
N LEU A 120 -7.22 14.52 5.18
CA LEU A 120 -7.34 14.74 3.75
C LEU A 120 -6.55 15.96 3.27
N LYS A 121 -6.66 17.10 3.99
CA LYS A 121 -5.89 18.31 3.67
C LYS A 121 -4.39 18.03 3.73
N ALA A 122 -3.92 17.35 4.77
CA ALA A 122 -2.51 16.99 4.91
C ALA A 122 -2.02 16.07 3.76
N ALA A 123 -2.86 15.15 3.29
CA ALA A 123 -2.54 14.30 2.15
C ALA A 123 -2.45 15.12 0.84
N LEU A 124 -3.37 16.06 0.63
CA LEU A 124 -3.37 16.95 -0.54
C LEU A 124 -2.15 17.88 -0.56
N ASP A 125 -1.77 18.46 0.59
CA ASP A 125 -0.60 19.35 0.72
C ASP A 125 0.71 18.63 0.39
N ARG A 126 0.79 17.31 0.63
CA ARG A 126 1.96 16.49 0.26
C ARG A 126 1.96 16.10 -1.22
N PHE A 127 0.78 16.03 -1.84
CA PHE A 127 0.59 15.56 -3.21
C PHE A 127 0.73 16.69 -4.23
N LEU A 128 0.25 17.89 -3.88
CA LEU A 128 0.32 19.08 -4.71
C LEU A 128 1.56 19.89 -4.28
N PRO A 129 2.62 19.94 -5.10
CA PRO A 129 3.80 20.76 -4.82
C PRO A 129 3.52 22.27 -4.93
#